data_AF-A0A0F9R8U7-F1
#
_entry.id   AF-A0A0F9R8U7-F1
#
_cell.length_a   1.000
_cell.length_b   1.000
_cell.length_c   1.000
_cell.angle_alpha   90.00
_cell.angle_beta   90.00
_cell.angle_gamma   90.00
#
_symmetry.space_group_name_H-M   'P 1'
#
loop_
_entity.id
_entity.type
_entity.pdbx_description
1 polymer ?
#
loop_
_entity_poly.entity_id
_entity_poly.type
_entity_poly.pdbx_seq_one_letter_code
_entity_poly.pdbx_strand_id
1 'polypeptide(L)'
;MYNLYPFKSGLGLVEPVALTNENVCIVYGTDYYYRKVAYLESLPPFQFADVGAIAAQTRAAKFDAVNLEFQKEEFAQIRWFPLDNAQIRLWLPEADGKYRTRAMMAYVDLNTVYRDPCLHLTEFYVWEDHNPWFEAINGMDYALDQCRLIGMGFRYKVTGLDAATVTEIKNGTKPCTYVFATGRT
;
A
#
# COMPACT_ATOMS: atom_id res chain seq x y z
N MET A 1 -21.60 14.95 3.93
CA MET A 1 -20.58 16.00 3.69
C MET A 1 -19.56 15.39 2.77
N TYR A 2 -19.43 15.87 1.53
CA TYR A 2 -18.52 15.26 0.55
C TYR A 2 -17.07 15.54 0.99
N ASN A 3 -16.30 14.49 1.25
CA ASN A 3 -14.89 14.61 1.60
C ASN A 3 -14.10 14.94 0.32
N LEU A 4 -13.74 16.22 0.16
CA LEU A 4 -13.04 16.77 -1.01
C LEU A 4 -11.51 16.76 -0.85
N TYR A 5 -10.96 15.78 -0.13
CA TYR A 5 -9.50 15.69 0.01
C TYR A 5 -8.91 14.90 -1.17
N PRO A 6 -7.93 15.44 -1.90
CA PRO A 6 -7.24 14.73 -2.99
C PRO A 6 -6.44 13.52 -2.49
N PHE A 7 -6.16 13.46 -1.18
CA PHE A 7 -5.55 12.34 -0.47
C PHE A 7 -6.35 12.09 0.80
N LYS A 8 -6.89 10.88 0.97
CA LYS A 8 -7.59 10.50 2.21
C LYS A 8 -6.60 9.80 3.12
N SER A 9 -6.04 10.57 4.06
CA SER A 9 -5.05 10.09 5.00
C SER A 9 -5.51 10.51 6.41
N GLY A 10 -6.43 9.72 6.99
CA GLY A 10 -7.07 10.03 8.27
C GLY A 10 -6.24 9.54 9.47
N LEU A 11 -6.03 10.41 10.45
CA LEU A 11 -5.56 10.02 11.78
C LEU A 11 -6.67 9.23 12.50
N GLY A 12 -6.37 8.01 12.95
CA GLY A 12 -7.34 7.13 13.60
C GLY A 12 -7.40 5.73 13.00
N LEU A 13 -8.50 5.01 13.27
CA LEU A 13 -8.76 3.70 12.69
C LEU A 13 -8.67 3.76 11.17
N VAL A 14 -8.26 2.65 10.54
CA VAL A 14 -8.19 2.60 9.07
C VAL A 14 -9.58 2.87 8.52
N GLU A 15 -9.70 3.95 7.75
CA GLU A 15 -10.93 4.27 7.04
C GLU A 15 -10.79 3.89 5.57
N PRO A 16 -11.86 3.38 4.95
CA PRO A 16 -11.79 3.04 3.54
C PRO A 16 -11.61 4.30 2.69
N VAL A 17 -10.71 4.23 1.70
CA VAL A 17 -10.42 5.34 0.79
C VAL A 17 -11.62 5.75 -0.06
N ALA A 18 -12.47 4.80 -0.40
CA ALA A 18 -13.71 4.99 -1.14
C ALA A 18 -14.78 4.01 -0.64
N LEU A 19 -16.04 4.41 -0.69
CA LEU A 19 -17.20 3.57 -0.36
C LEU A 19 -17.73 2.85 -1.61
N THR A 20 -18.60 1.87 -1.39
CA THR A 20 -19.33 1.20 -2.47
C THR A 20 -20.07 2.22 -3.33
N ASN A 21 -19.96 2.06 -4.65
CA ASN A 21 -20.46 2.96 -5.68
C ASN A 21 -19.73 4.30 -5.86
N GLU A 22 -18.63 4.56 -5.15
CA GLU A 22 -17.80 5.73 -5.41
C GLU A 22 -16.80 5.49 -6.54
N ASN A 23 -16.39 6.59 -7.20
CA ASN A 23 -15.40 6.54 -8.28
C ASN A 23 -13.99 6.67 -7.70
N VAL A 24 -13.08 5.83 -8.19
CA VAL A 24 -11.66 5.85 -7.83
C VAL A 24 -10.80 5.91 -9.08
N CYS A 25 -9.72 6.67 -9.01
CA CYS A 25 -8.68 6.70 -10.01
C CYS A 25 -7.42 6.08 -9.40
N ILE A 26 -7.07 4.90 -9.88
CA ILE A 26 -5.90 4.17 -9.43
C ILE A 26 -4.77 4.57 -10.37
N VAL A 27 -3.77 5.24 -9.81
CA VAL A 27 -2.59 5.69 -10.54
C VAL A 27 -1.47 4.70 -10.26
N TYR A 28 -0.97 4.05 -11.31
CA TYR A 28 0.15 3.12 -11.23
C TYR A 28 1.17 3.49 -12.30
N GLY A 29 2.36 3.92 -11.87
CA GLY A 29 3.32 4.59 -12.76
C GLY A 29 2.68 5.78 -13.47
N THR A 30 2.72 5.77 -14.80
CA THR A 30 2.10 6.79 -15.66
C THR A 30 0.65 6.50 -16.03
N ASP A 31 0.13 5.32 -15.69
CA ASP A 31 -1.20 4.87 -16.11
C ASP A 31 -2.27 5.28 -15.11
N TYR A 32 -3.42 5.70 -15.65
CA TYR A 32 -4.59 6.13 -14.88
C TYR A 32 -5.75 5.16 -15.12
N TYR A 33 -6.09 4.38 -14.10
CA TYR A 33 -7.19 3.43 -14.13
C TYR A 33 -8.41 4.03 -13.42
N TYR A 34 -9.30 4.64 -14.21
CA TYR A 34 -10.59 5.12 -13.70
C TYR A 34 -11.57 3.95 -13.53
N ARG A 35 -12.09 3.80 -12.32
CA ARG A 35 -12.91 2.66 -11.91
C ARG A 35 -13.99 3.07 -10.92
N LYS A 36 -15.00 2.20 -10.75
CA LYS A 36 -16.02 2.33 -9.71
C LYS A 36 -15.89 1.18 -8.71
N VAL A 37 -15.97 1.50 -7.42
CA VAL A 37 -15.96 0.49 -6.35
C VAL A 37 -17.28 -0.29 -6.38
N ALA A 38 -17.19 -1.58 -6.68
CA ALA A 38 -18.34 -2.49 -6.68
C ALA A 38 -18.57 -3.11 -5.29
N TYR A 39 -17.48 -3.44 -4.59
CA TYR A 39 -17.52 -4.06 -3.27
C TYR A 39 -16.27 -3.67 -2.49
N LEU A 40 -16.40 -3.60 -1.16
CA LEU A 40 -15.28 -3.39 -0.24
C LEU A 40 -15.34 -4.42 0.88
N GLU A 41 -14.18 -4.93 1.27
CA GLU A 41 -14.00 -5.92 2.32
C GLU A 41 -12.92 -5.43 3.30
N SER A 42 -13.18 -5.57 4.60
CA SER A 42 -12.16 -5.30 5.62
C SER A 42 -11.17 -6.47 5.71
N LEU A 43 -9.88 -6.15 5.61
CA LEU A 43 -8.80 -7.09 5.84
C LEU A 43 -8.36 -6.99 7.31
N PRO A 44 -8.68 -7.99 8.17
CA PRO A 44 -8.17 -8.03 9.54
C PRO A 44 -6.65 -8.20 9.53
N PRO A 45 -5.94 -7.91 10.64
CA PRO A 45 -4.50 -8.11 10.72
C PRO A 45 -4.10 -9.54 10.33
N PHE A 46 -3.27 -9.66 9.29
CA PHE A 46 -2.77 -10.93 8.79
C PHE A 46 -1.28 -10.84 8.45
N GLN A 47 -0.60 -11.98 8.51
CA GLN A 47 0.80 -12.07 8.08
C GLN A 47 0.88 -12.13 6.56
N PHE A 48 1.34 -11.05 5.95
CA PHE A 48 1.39 -10.97 4.49
C PHE A 48 2.74 -11.38 3.89
N ALA A 49 3.80 -11.37 4.69
CA ALA A 49 5.12 -11.83 4.29
C ALA A 49 5.91 -12.37 5.49
N ASP A 50 6.82 -13.30 5.19
CA ASP A 50 7.82 -13.81 6.11
C ASP A 50 9.17 -13.87 5.39
N VAL A 51 10.16 -13.20 5.96
CA VAL A 51 11.54 -13.19 5.42
C VAL A 51 12.33 -14.39 5.92
N GLY A 52 11.87 -15.04 6.99
CA GLY A 52 12.61 -16.08 7.70
C GLY A 52 13.79 -15.50 8.48
N ALA A 53 14.83 -16.32 8.65
CA ALA A 53 15.98 -15.97 9.47
C ALA A 53 16.88 -14.93 8.80
N ILE A 54 17.35 -13.95 9.58
CA ILE A 54 18.25 -12.89 9.12
C ILE A 54 19.46 -12.84 10.06
N ALA A 55 20.66 -13.06 9.51
CA ALA A 55 21.90 -13.02 10.29
C ALA A 55 22.14 -11.64 10.93
N ALA A 56 22.87 -11.61 12.05
CA ALA A 56 23.26 -10.38 12.73
C ALA A 56 23.97 -9.40 11.78
N GLN A 57 23.67 -8.11 11.88
CA GLN A 57 24.30 -7.04 11.08
C GLN A 57 24.19 -7.26 9.55
N THR A 58 23.16 -7.96 9.06
CA THR A 58 22.95 -8.22 7.63
C THR A 58 21.61 -7.70 7.12
N ARG A 59 21.51 -7.61 5.79
CA ARG A 59 20.27 -7.33 5.07
C ARG A 59 19.83 -8.58 4.31
N ALA A 60 18.54 -8.85 4.31
CA ALA A 60 17.95 -9.85 3.43
C ALA A 60 17.92 -9.32 1.99
N ALA A 61 17.81 -10.23 1.01
CA ALA A 61 17.51 -9.84 -0.36
C ALA A 61 16.11 -9.19 -0.45
N LYS A 62 15.87 -8.41 -1.51
CA LYS A 62 14.50 -7.93 -1.80
C LYS A 62 13.58 -9.15 -1.97
N PHE A 63 12.42 -9.09 -1.34
CA PHE A 63 11.41 -10.15 -1.40
C PHE A 63 10.03 -9.56 -1.73
N ASP A 64 9.21 -10.37 -2.37
CA ASP A 64 7.83 -10.05 -2.69
C ASP A 64 6.90 -10.36 -1.51
N ALA A 65 5.84 -9.58 -1.35
CA ALA A 65 4.77 -9.89 -0.42
C ALA A 65 3.81 -10.94 -1.02
N VAL A 66 4.17 -12.22 -0.88
CA VAL A 66 3.48 -13.36 -1.51
C VAL A 66 1.99 -13.43 -1.17
N ASN A 67 1.59 -13.08 0.05
CA ASN A 67 0.17 -13.12 0.44
C ASN A 67 -0.58 -11.81 0.13
N LEU A 68 0.01 -10.90 -0.66
CA LEU A 68 -0.64 -9.67 -1.16
C LEU A 68 -1.03 -9.75 -2.64
N GLU A 69 -1.14 -10.96 -3.20
CA GLU A 69 -1.61 -11.14 -4.57
C GLU A 69 -3.12 -10.85 -4.67
N PHE A 70 -3.47 -9.77 -5.37
CA PHE A 70 -4.85 -9.41 -5.65
C PHE A 70 -5.26 -9.84 -7.05
N GLN A 71 -6.52 -10.24 -7.20
CA GLN A 71 -7.03 -10.67 -8.51
C GLN A 71 -7.22 -9.48 -9.44
N LYS A 72 -7.48 -9.76 -10.72
CA LYS A 72 -7.81 -8.73 -11.70
C LYS A 72 -8.98 -7.86 -11.21
N GLU A 73 -8.90 -6.56 -11.46
CA GLU A 73 -9.87 -5.55 -11.01
C GLU A 73 -10.02 -5.46 -9.49
N GLU A 74 -8.93 -5.68 -8.77
CA GLU A 74 -8.89 -5.48 -7.33
C GLU A 74 -7.74 -4.59 -6.93
N PHE A 75 -7.98 -3.81 -5.89
CA PHE A 75 -6.96 -3.00 -5.25
C PHE A 75 -7.10 -3.09 -3.74
N ALA A 76 -6.01 -2.81 -3.02
CA ALA A 76 -6.03 -2.80 -1.57
C ALA A 76 -5.40 -1.54 -1.01
N GLN A 77 -5.91 -1.14 0.16
CA GLN A 77 -5.33 -0.14 1.04
C GLN A 77 -4.80 -0.88 2.26
N ILE A 78 -3.50 -0.81 2.50
CA ILE A 78 -2.83 -1.60 3.53
C ILE A 78 -1.99 -0.69 4.40
N ARG A 79 -2.17 -0.81 5.71
CA ARG A 79 -1.23 -0.33 6.73
C ARG A 79 -0.46 -1.52 7.28
N TRP A 80 0.82 -1.35 7.55
CA TRP A 80 1.69 -2.48 7.87
C TRP A 80 2.74 -2.13 8.91
N PHE A 81 3.24 -3.16 9.58
CA PHE A 81 4.32 -3.05 10.53
C PHE A 81 5.04 -4.41 10.69
N PRO A 82 6.35 -4.40 11.02
CA PRO A 82 7.05 -5.63 11.39
C PRO A 82 6.62 -6.08 12.80
N LEU A 83 6.49 -7.39 12.98
CA LEU A 83 6.25 -8.00 14.30
C LEU A 83 7.55 -8.29 15.07
N ASP A 84 8.63 -8.53 14.32
CA ASP A 84 9.94 -8.87 14.85
C ASP A 84 10.88 -7.64 14.81
N ASN A 85 11.99 -7.71 15.54
CA ASN A 85 12.91 -6.59 15.73
C ASN A 85 13.84 -6.36 14.52
N ALA A 86 13.25 -6.10 13.36
CA ALA A 86 13.92 -5.78 12.11
C ALA A 86 13.51 -4.39 11.61
N GLN A 87 14.39 -3.77 10.84
CA GLN A 87 14.07 -2.57 10.07
C GLN A 87 13.67 -2.99 8.67
N ILE A 88 12.47 -2.59 8.25
CA ILE A 88 11.91 -2.97 6.96
C ILE A 88 11.80 -1.75 6.08
N ARG A 89 12.17 -1.93 4.82
CA ARG A 89 12.09 -0.92 3.78
C ARG A 89 11.09 -1.35 2.72
N LEU A 90 10.10 -0.49 2.46
CA LEU A 90 9.22 -0.58 1.30
C LEU A 90 9.91 0.08 0.11
N TRP A 91 9.98 -0.65 -1.00
CA TRP A 91 10.51 -0.15 -2.27
C TRP A 91 9.38 0.27 -3.19
N LEU A 92 9.37 1.55 -3.54
CA LEU A 92 8.47 2.10 -4.55
C LEU A 92 9.06 1.88 -5.96
N PRO A 93 8.22 1.77 -7.00
CA PRO A 93 8.70 1.60 -8.38
C PRO A 93 9.65 2.74 -8.79
N GLU A 94 10.87 2.35 -9.18
CA GLU A 94 11.99 3.27 -9.49
C GLU A 94 11.88 3.91 -10.89
N ALA A 95 10.99 3.40 -11.75
CA ALA A 95 10.96 3.70 -13.18
C ALA A 95 10.28 5.03 -13.56
N ASP A 96 9.54 5.68 -12.65
CA ASP A 96 8.81 6.91 -12.97
C ASP A 96 9.49 8.18 -12.42
N GLY A 97 9.67 9.19 -13.28
CA GLY A 97 10.27 10.48 -12.97
C GLY A 97 9.59 11.19 -11.79
N LYS A 98 8.31 10.90 -11.54
CA LYS A 98 7.56 11.41 -10.38
C LYS A 98 8.07 10.88 -9.03
N TYR A 99 8.60 9.65 -8.98
CA TYR A 99 9.18 9.05 -7.76
C TYR A 99 10.70 9.30 -7.64
N ARG A 100 11.29 10.03 -8.59
CA ARG A 100 12.74 10.27 -8.70
C ARG A 100 13.27 11.34 -7.74
N THR A 101 12.41 12.00 -6.96
CA THR A 101 12.82 12.83 -5.82
C THR A 101 13.53 11.95 -4.79
N ARG A 102 14.88 11.98 -4.84
CA ARG A 102 15.86 11.47 -3.87
C ARG A 102 15.29 10.40 -2.94
N ALA A 103 15.08 9.18 -3.45
CA ALA A 103 14.61 7.97 -2.78
C ALA A 103 14.68 8.01 -1.24
N MET A 104 13.77 8.78 -0.62
CA MET A 104 13.63 8.87 0.83
C MET A 104 12.74 7.72 1.21
N MET A 105 13.33 6.53 1.25
CA MET A 105 12.68 5.34 1.71
C MET A 105 12.70 5.37 3.23
N ALA A 106 11.51 5.48 3.83
CA ALA A 106 11.36 5.42 5.27
C ALA A 106 11.55 3.96 5.74
N TYR A 107 12.37 3.78 6.77
CA TYR A 107 12.49 2.50 7.45
C TYR A 107 11.38 2.38 8.49
N VAL A 108 10.68 1.26 8.48
CA VAL A 108 9.67 0.90 9.45
C VAL A 108 10.27 -0.13 10.40
N ASP A 109 10.27 0.17 11.68
CA ASP A 109 10.74 -0.72 12.74
C ASP A 109 9.58 -1.11 13.67
N LEU A 110 9.84 -2.04 14.59
CA LEU A 110 8.85 -2.45 15.59
C LEU A 110 8.34 -1.27 16.44
N ASN A 111 9.18 -0.25 16.63
CA ASN A 111 8.83 0.94 17.40
C ASN A 111 7.88 1.89 16.65
N THR A 112 7.59 1.62 15.38
CA THR A 112 6.67 2.44 14.59
C THR A 112 5.28 2.46 15.22
N VAL A 113 4.84 1.37 15.85
CA VAL A 113 3.56 1.33 16.59
C VAL A 113 3.53 2.31 17.77
N TYR A 114 4.67 2.61 18.40
CA TYR A 114 4.72 3.61 19.48
C TYR A 114 4.72 5.05 18.96
N ARG A 115 5.34 5.29 17.80
CA ARG A 115 5.44 6.63 17.19
C ARG A 115 4.19 7.00 16.39
N ASP A 116 3.59 6.00 15.77
CA ASP A 116 2.39 6.08 14.94
C ASP A 116 1.44 4.91 15.29
N PRO A 117 0.67 5.03 16.38
CA PRO A 117 -0.25 3.98 16.81
C PRO A 117 -1.34 3.63 15.80
N CYS A 118 -1.67 4.55 14.89
CA CYS A 118 -2.62 4.30 13.80
C CYS A 118 -1.98 3.74 12.53
N LEU A 119 -0.65 3.61 12.50
CA LEU A 119 0.15 3.14 11.36
C LEU A 119 -0.12 3.90 10.07
N HIS A 120 -0.56 5.16 10.21
CA HIS A 120 -0.99 6.00 9.13
C HIS A 120 0.15 6.31 8.14
N LEU A 121 1.38 6.44 8.64
CA LEU A 121 2.58 6.73 7.86
C LEU A 121 3.10 5.52 7.08
N THR A 122 2.59 4.33 7.37
CA THR A 122 2.94 3.08 6.68
C THR A 122 1.94 2.70 5.60
N GLU A 123 0.90 3.51 5.37
CA GLU A 123 -0.15 3.18 4.42
C GLU A 123 0.38 3.14 2.98
N PHE A 124 0.08 2.05 2.27
CA PHE A 124 0.35 1.91 0.85
C PHE A 124 -0.84 1.26 0.14
N TYR A 125 -0.85 1.40 -1.19
CA TYR A 125 -1.90 0.85 -2.06
C TYR A 125 -1.28 -0.19 -2.98
N VAL A 126 -2.00 -1.27 -3.25
CA VAL A 126 -1.62 -2.33 -4.19
C VAL A 126 -2.66 -2.42 -5.28
N TRP A 127 -2.23 -2.59 -6.54
CA TRP A 127 -3.11 -2.73 -7.70
C TRP A 127 -2.88 -4.05 -8.41
N GLU A 128 -3.90 -4.90 -8.48
CA GLU A 128 -3.84 -6.22 -9.13
C GLU A 128 -2.59 -7.02 -8.70
N ASP A 129 -1.83 -7.54 -9.67
CA ASP A 129 -0.61 -8.34 -9.46
C ASP A 129 0.68 -7.51 -9.31
N HIS A 130 0.55 -6.19 -9.08
CA HIS A 130 1.69 -5.30 -8.92
C HIS A 130 2.12 -5.26 -7.46
N ASN A 131 2.62 -6.38 -6.94
CA ASN A 131 3.06 -6.48 -5.55
C ASN A 131 4.28 -5.58 -5.29
N PRO A 132 4.34 -4.87 -4.14
CA PRO A 132 5.50 -4.07 -3.80
C PRO A 132 6.64 -4.93 -3.26
N TRP A 133 7.86 -4.40 -3.37
CA TRP A 133 9.06 -5.03 -2.83
C TRP A 133 9.34 -4.58 -1.41
N PHE A 134 9.77 -5.53 -0.60
CA PHE A 134 10.25 -5.28 0.76
C PHE A 134 11.71 -5.73 0.89
N GLU A 135 12.44 -5.09 1.80
CA GLU A 135 13.77 -5.50 2.21
C GLU A 135 13.84 -5.40 3.72
N ALA A 136 14.36 -6.45 4.37
CA ALA A 136 14.53 -6.49 5.82
C ALA A 136 16.00 -6.35 6.18
N ILE A 137 16.27 -5.58 7.22
CA ILE A 137 17.61 -5.26 7.71
C ILE A 137 17.66 -5.57 9.20
N ASN A 138 18.59 -6.43 9.59
CA ASN A 138 18.90 -6.73 10.97
C ASN A 138 20.12 -5.91 11.41
N GLY A 139 19.88 -4.83 12.16
CA GLY A 139 20.94 -4.00 12.76
C GLY A 139 21.39 -4.46 14.15
N MET A 140 20.93 -5.63 14.60
CA MET A 140 21.25 -6.18 15.93
C MET A 140 22.48 -7.10 15.88
N ASP A 141 23.08 -7.32 17.05
CA ASP A 141 24.26 -8.18 17.22
C ASP A 141 23.93 -9.68 17.34
N TYR A 142 22.66 -10.04 17.17
CA TYR A 142 22.18 -11.43 17.18
C TYR A 142 21.37 -11.72 15.92
N ALA A 143 21.33 -12.99 15.53
CA ALA A 143 20.52 -13.45 14.41
C ALA A 143 19.03 -13.45 14.80
N LEU A 144 18.18 -12.98 13.89
CA LEU A 144 16.74 -13.12 14.00
C LEU A 144 16.36 -14.49 13.43
N ASP A 145 15.59 -15.27 14.18
CA ASP A 145 15.10 -16.57 13.72
C ASP A 145 13.96 -16.43 12.67
N GLN A 146 13.23 -15.32 12.74
CA GLN A 146 12.13 -15.00 11.84
C GLN A 146 11.92 -13.48 11.74
N CYS A 147 11.33 -13.04 10.64
CA CYS A 147 10.99 -11.64 10.41
C CYS A 147 9.67 -11.57 9.64
N ARG A 148 8.59 -11.34 10.38
CA ARG A 148 7.21 -11.37 9.89
C ARG A 148 6.64 -9.97 9.73
N LEU A 149 5.91 -9.77 8.64
CA LEU A 149 5.21 -8.53 8.35
C LEU A 149 3.70 -8.72 8.47
N ILE A 150 3.06 -7.85 9.24
CA ILE A 150 1.63 -7.85 9.46
C ILE A 150 1.01 -6.67 8.72
N GLY A 151 -0.12 -6.91 8.05
CA GLY A 151 -0.85 -5.94 7.27
C GLY A 151 -2.33 -5.95 7.66
N MET A 152 -2.97 -4.79 7.57
CA MET A 152 -4.41 -4.63 7.77
C MET A 152 -4.95 -3.50 6.91
N GLY A 153 -6.25 -3.53 6.61
CA GLY A 153 -6.91 -2.44 5.90
C GLY A 153 -8.14 -2.89 5.13
N PHE A 154 -8.19 -2.57 3.84
CA PHE A 154 -9.35 -2.86 2.99
C PHE A 154 -8.93 -3.41 1.63
N ARG A 155 -9.71 -4.37 1.14
CA ARG A 155 -9.69 -4.84 -0.25
C ARG A 155 -10.91 -4.30 -0.96
N TYR A 156 -10.73 -3.93 -2.22
CA TYR A 156 -11.77 -3.35 -3.06
C TYR A 156 -11.88 -4.14 -4.35
N LYS A 157 -13.11 -4.54 -4.69
CA LYS A 157 -13.43 -4.99 -6.04
C LYS A 157 -13.90 -3.79 -6.84
N VAL A 158 -13.28 -3.58 -7.99
CA VAL A 158 -13.60 -2.46 -8.87
C VAL A 158 -14.13 -2.92 -10.22
N THR A 159 -14.80 -2.01 -10.92
CA THR A 159 -15.33 -2.23 -12.27
C THR A 159 -14.97 -1.06 -13.18
N GLY A 160 -14.89 -1.33 -14.48
CA GLY A 160 -14.65 -0.30 -15.50
C GLY A 160 -15.71 0.79 -15.50
N LEU A 161 -15.29 2.04 -15.74
CA LEU A 161 -16.18 3.17 -16.00
C LEU A 161 -16.36 3.38 -17.51
N ASP A 162 -17.50 3.92 -17.89
CA ASP A 162 -17.79 4.35 -19.26
C ASP A 162 -16.99 5.61 -19.63
N ALA A 163 -16.69 5.77 -20.93
CA ALA A 163 -15.87 6.87 -21.42
C ALA A 163 -16.46 8.26 -21.12
N ALA A 164 -17.79 8.39 -21.08
CA ALA A 164 -18.45 9.65 -20.75
C ALA A 164 -18.19 10.02 -19.27
N THR A 165 -18.38 9.09 -18.34
CA THR A 165 -18.04 9.31 -16.92
C THR A 165 -16.56 9.64 -16.72
N VAL A 166 -15.65 8.96 -17.42
CA VAL A 166 -14.20 9.28 -17.33
C VAL A 166 -13.92 10.72 -17.79
N THR A 167 -14.59 11.17 -18.85
CA THR A 167 -14.44 12.54 -19.37
C THR A 167 -14.94 13.57 -18.34
N GLU A 168 -16.08 13.31 -17.71
CA GLU A 168 -16.62 14.15 -16.63
C GLU A 168 -15.69 14.22 -15.41
N ILE A 169 -15.09 13.10 -15.01
CA ILE A 169 -14.10 13.08 -13.92
C ILE A 169 -12.89 13.94 -14.28
N LYS A 170 -12.35 13.80 -15.49
CA LYS A 170 -11.20 14.61 -15.96
C LYS A 170 -11.50 16.10 -16.03
N ASN A 171 -12.75 16.45 -16.34
CA ASN A 171 -13.23 17.84 -16.37
C ASN A 171 -13.58 18.37 -14.96
N GLY A 172 -13.45 17.55 -13.91
CA GLY A 172 -13.75 17.93 -12.53
C GLY A 172 -15.25 18.06 -12.22
N THR A 173 -16.15 17.60 -13.11
CA THR A 173 -17.59 17.68 -12.90
C THR A 173 -18.13 16.52 -12.05
N LYS A 174 -17.42 15.39 -12.01
CA LYS A 174 -17.74 14.26 -11.12
C LYS A 174 -16.64 14.04 -10.08
N PRO A 175 -17.01 13.76 -8.81
CA PRO A 175 -16.02 13.44 -7.78
C PRO A 175 -15.36 12.09 -8.06
N CYS A 176 -14.06 12.03 -7.77
CA CYS A 176 -13.25 10.83 -7.88
C CYS A 176 -12.09 10.89 -6.89
N THR A 177 -11.86 9.80 -6.15
CA THR A 177 -10.73 9.69 -5.23
C THR A 177 -9.50 9.18 -5.98
N TYR A 178 -8.37 9.87 -5.88
CA TYR A 178 -7.12 9.44 -6.49
C TYR A 178 -6.30 8.63 -5.49
N VAL A 179 -5.86 7.44 -5.90
CA VAL A 179 -4.99 6.57 -5.10
C VAL A 179 -3.74 6.24 -5.90
N PHE A 180 -2.59 6.30 -5.25
CA PHE A 180 -1.30 6.03 -5.88
C PHE A 180 -0.86 4.63 -5.47
N ALA A 181 -1.04 3.68 -6.39
CA ALA A 181 -0.65 2.30 -6.18
C ALA A 181 0.86 2.15 -6.28
N THR A 182 1.38 1.37 -5.35
CA THR A 182 2.77 0.92 -5.29
C THR A 182 2.84 -0.49 -5.87
N GLY A 183 3.95 -0.82 -6.52
CA GLY A 183 4.11 -2.15 -7.08
C GLY A 183 5.36 -2.30 -7.93
N ARG A 184 5.71 -3.55 -8.22
CA ARG A 184 6.81 -3.92 -9.11
C ARG A 184 6.58 -3.41 -10.52
N THR A 185 7.57 -2.71 -11.08
CA THR A 185 7.73 -2.45 -12.52
C THR A 185 8.76 -3.38 -13.13
#